data_AF-A0A3C1DYM8-F1
#
_entry.id   AF-A0A3C1DYM8-F1
#
_cell.length_a   1.000
_cell.length_b   1.000
_cell.length_c   1.000
_cell.angle_alpha   90.00
_cell.angle_beta   90.00
_cell.angle_gamma   90.00
#
_symmetry.space_group_name_H-M   'P 1'
#
loop_
_entity.id
_entity.type
_entity.pdbx_description
1 polymer ?
#
loop_
_entity_poly.entity_id
_entity_poly.type
_entity_poly.pdbx_seq_one_letter_code
_entity_poly.pdbx_strand_id
1 'polypeptide(L)'
;MTDPSQLAVDVVGVTKTFAGTASKRAARSQGDGTVIALDDVSLTVSPGEFVSLIGPSGCGKSTLLRLIGDLDEPTSGTVSVFGKTARQARIDQEYGIAFQSAGLLPWRSVAANIELPLTLHRFGARECKDRVAELLALVGLSDFGDKFPEQLSGGMQQRVAIARSLAEKPRLLLMDEPFGALDEMTRERMQSELVRICTETGAAVVFVTHSIPEAVFLSDRVVVMSPRPGRIRGIVSVSLGDDRGELLREDSRFFAGVTAVREALHGAPAASAVRGVESR
;
A
#
# COMPACT_ATOMS: atom_id res chain seq x y z
N MET A 1 -16.93 -0.34 19.60
CA MET A 1 -15.67 0.31 20.00
C MET A 1 -14.63 -0.80 19.94
N THR A 2 -13.92 -0.90 18.82
CA THR A 2 -12.92 -1.96 18.59
C THR A 2 -11.74 -1.71 19.52
N ASP A 3 -11.28 -2.73 20.21
CA ASP A 3 -10.13 -2.63 21.10
C ASP A 3 -8.89 -2.22 20.26
N PRO A 4 -8.21 -1.10 20.55
CA PRO A 4 -7.06 -0.65 19.78
C PRO A 4 -5.90 -1.66 19.79
N SER A 5 -5.86 -2.60 20.76
CA SER A 5 -4.91 -3.71 20.76
C SER A 5 -5.17 -4.76 19.67
N GLN A 6 -6.33 -4.72 19.01
CA GLN A 6 -6.71 -5.62 17.93
C GLN A 6 -6.51 -5.01 16.53
N LEU A 7 -6.14 -3.73 16.41
CA LEU A 7 -5.95 -3.08 15.11
C LEU A 7 -4.60 -3.44 14.50
N ALA A 8 -4.57 -3.62 13.18
CA ALA A 8 -3.33 -3.77 12.44
C ALA A 8 -2.58 -2.43 12.37
N VAL A 9 -3.30 -1.33 12.11
CA VAL A 9 -2.76 0.04 12.11
C VAL A 9 -3.76 0.96 12.80
N ASP A 10 -3.27 1.84 13.67
CA ASP A 10 -4.04 2.92 14.28
C ASP A 10 -3.23 4.22 14.24
N VAL A 11 -3.72 5.16 13.44
CA VAL A 11 -3.19 6.52 13.24
C VAL A 11 -4.17 7.48 13.90
N VAL A 12 -3.70 8.30 14.84
CA VAL A 12 -4.54 9.22 15.61
C VAL A 12 -3.98 10.64 15.54
N GLY A 13 -4.77 11.54 14.93
CA GLY A 13 -4.51 12.98 14.89
C GLY A 13 -3.15 13.36 14.32
N VAL A 14 -2.67 12.61 13.33
CA VAL A 14 -1.31 12.76 12.82
C VAL A 14 -1.18 13.97 11.91
N THR A 15 -0.22 14.82 12.23
CA THR A 15 0.20 15.96 11.41
C THR A 15 1.67 15.81 11.05
N LYS A 16 2.00 16.14 9.80
CA LYS A 16 3.38 16.14 9.32
C LYS A 16 3.68 17.41 8.56
N THR A 17 4.68 18.13 9.05
CA THR A 17 5.21 19.34 8.44
C THR A 17 6.65 19.12 8.00
N PHE A 18 6.97 19.51 6.77
CA PHE A 18 8.32 19.55 6.26
C PHE A 18 8.84 20.99 6.28
N ALA A 19 10.09 21.19 6.71
CA ALA A 19 10.78 22.44 6.47
C ALA A 19 11.09 22.52 4.96
N GLY A 20 10.46 23.46 4.25
CA GLY A 20 10.71 23.63 2.83
C GLY A 20 12.04 24.32 2.58
N THR A 21 12.79 23.82 1.61
CA THR A 21 13.85 24.58 0.97
C THR A 21 13.19 25.66 0.11
N ALA A 22 13.50 26.93 0.41
CA ALA A 22 13.00 28.07 -0.34
C ALA A 22 13.28 27.89 -1.84
N SER A 23 12.26 27.53 -2.62
CA SER A 23 12.36 27.56 -4.07
C SER A 23 12.48 29.02 -4.51
N LYS A 24 13.48 29.33 -5.34
CA LYS A 24 13.85 30.69 -5.83
C LYS A 24 12.72 31.45 -6.57
N ARG A 25 11.50 30.90 -6.66
CA ARG A 25 10.34 31.56 -7.29
C ARG A 25 9.32 32.14 -6.32
N ALA A 26 9.44 31.90 -5.01
CA ALA A 26 8.45 32.34 -4.00
C ALA A 26 8.90 33.55 -3.15
N ALA A 27 9.81 34.39 -3.64
CA ALA A 27 10.33 35.56 -2.91
C ALA A 27 9.33 36.74 -2.80
N ARG A 28 8.02 36.49 -2.72
CA ARG A 28 6.99 37.54 -2.59
C ARG A 28 5.87 37.28 -1.58
N SER A 29 5.94 36.26 -0.72
CA SER A 29 5.06 36.19 0.45
C SER A 29 5.84 35.76 1.68
N GLN A 30 5.90 36.65 2.67
CA GLN A 30 6.35 36.33 4.03
C GLN A 30 5.49 35.21 4.60
N GLY A 31 6.09 34.04 4.76
CA GLY A 31 5.54 32.88 5.44
C GLY A 31 6.66 31.87 5.54
N ASP A 32 7.04 31.48 6.75
CA ASP A 32 8.08 30.51 7.03
C ASP A 32 7.91 29.31 6.09
N GLY A 33 8.97 28.89 5.40
CA GLY A 33 8.96 27.95 4.27
C GLY A 33 8.46 26.54 4.57
N THR A 34 7.71 26.33 5.65
CA THR A 34 7.08 25.09 6.08
C THR A 34 5.95 24.65 5.15
N VAL A 35 5.94 23.36 4.81
CA VAL A 35 4.88 22.72 4.01
C VAL A 35 4.20 21.67 4.87
N ILE A 36 2.91 21.87 5.18
CA ILE A 36 2.07 20.90 5.88
C ILE A 36 1.66 19.82 4.87
N ALA A 37 2.22 18.62 5.01
CA ALA A 37 1.91 17.48 4.15
C ALA A 37 0.66 16.74 4.60
N LEU A 38 0.50 16.53 5.92
CA LEU A 38 -0.65 15.89 6.56
C LEU A 38 -1.11 16.75 7.73
N ASP A 39 -2.43 16.81 7.94
CA ASP A 39 -3.04 17.67 8.95
C ASP A 39 -4.21 16.97 9.63
N ASP A 40 -4.01 16.57 10.88
CA ASP A 40 -4.98 15.89 11.73
C ASP A 40 -5.62 14.66 11.06
N VAL A 41 -4.77 13.74 10.58
CA VAL A 41 -5.18 12.51 9.91
C VAL A 41 -5.37 11.40 10.94
N SER A 42 -6.56 10.78 10.93
CA SER A 42 -6.85 9.59 11.73
C SER A 42 -7.34 8.43 10.86
N LEU A 43 -6.69 7.27 10.96
CA LEU A 43 -6.97 6.09 10.15
C LEU A 43 -6.79 4.82 10.99
N THR A 44 -7.80 3.96 10.98
CA THR A 44 -7.74 2.62 11.56
C THR A 44 -7.78 1.57 10.47
N VAL A 45 -7.00 0.50 10.61
CA VAL A 45 -6.98 -0.67 9.73
C VAL A 45 -7.07 -1.92 10.59
N SER A 46 -8.02 -2.80 10.28
CA SER A 46 -8.24 -4.06 10.99
C SER A 46 -7.31 -5.15 10.44
N PRO A 47 -7.02 -6.21 11.23
CA PRO A 47 -6.33 -7.39 10.71
C PRO A 47 -7.09 -8.01 9.52
N GLY A 48 -6.38 -8.46 8.50
CA GLY A 48 -6.96 -9.02 7.28
C GLY A 48 -7.70 -8.03 6.39
N GLU A 49 -7.69 -6.74 6.72
CA GLU A 49 -8.40 -5.72 5.95
C GLU A 49 -7.51 -5.12 4.86
N PHE A 50 -8.09 -4.95 3.67
CA PHE A 50 -7.45 -4.25 2.56
C PHE A 50 -7.97 -2.81 2.45
N VAL A 51 -7.10 -1.83 2.72
CA VAL A 51 -7.42 -0.40 2.67
C VAL A 51 -6.61 0.29 1.58
N SER A 52 -7.29 0.92 0.61
CA SER A 52 -6.63 1.78 -0.37
C SER A 52 -6.73 3.27 -0.03
N LEU A 53 -5.62 3.97 -0.13
CA LEU A 53 -5.49 5.43 -0.08
C LEU A 53 -5.50 5.98 -1.50
N ILE A 54 -6.48 6.83 -1.82
CA ILE A 54 -6.59 7.51 -3.12
C ILE A 54 -6.69 9.02 -2.97
N GLY A 55 -6.16 9.75 -3.93
CA GLY A 55 -6.24 11.21 -3.97
C GLY A 55 -5.25 11.82 -4.96
N PRO A 56 -5.35 13.14 -5.23
CA PRO A 56 -4.48 13.82 -6.18
C PRO A 56 -2.98 13.69 -5.86
N SER A 57 -2.12 13.92 -6.85
CA SER A 57 -0.67 13.93 -6.62
C SER A 57 -0.29 14.96 -5.55
N GLY A 58 0.52 14.53 -4.57
CA GLY A 58 0.97 15.39 -3.47
C GLY A 58 -0.06 15.63 -2.36
N CYS A 59 -1.11 14.80 -2.23
CA CYS A 59 -2.03 14.83 -1.09
C CYS A 59 -1.52 14.11 0.19
N GLY A 60 -0.29 13.58 0.17
CA GLY A 60 0.33 13.00 1.37
C GLY A 60 0.15 11.48 1.56
N LYS A 61 -0.41 10.73 0.59
CA LYS A 61 -0.57 9.26 0.67
C LYS A 61 0.72 8.52 1.03
N SER A 62 1.77 8.75 0.23
CA SER A 62 3.09 8.15 0.45
C SER A 62 3.73 8.65 1.75
N THR A 63 3.43 9.88 2.18
CA THR A 63 3.85 10.39 3.50
C THR A 63 3.18 9.60 4.61
N LEU A 64 1.86 9.40 4.56
CA LEU A 64 1.13 8.62 5.56
C LEU A 64 1.64 7.18 5.65
N LEU A 65 1.86 6.54 4.50
CA LEU A 65 2.44 5.19 4.44
C LEU A 65 3.85 5.13 5.06
N ARG A 66 4.70 6.13 4.81
CA ARG A 66 6.04 6.23 5.43
C ARG A 66 5.99 6.44 6.94
N LEU A 67 4.99 7.16 7.46
CA LEU A 67 4.79 7.31 8.90
C LEU A 67 4.35 5.98 9.54
N ILE A 68 3.47 5.22 8.88
CA ILE A 68 3.08 3.87 9.32
C ILE A 68 4.29 2.94 9.37
N GLY A 69 5.15 3.00 8.34
CA GLY A 69 6.36 2.20 8.24
C GLY A 69 7.58 2.71 9.01
N ASP A 70 7.44 3.69 9.92
CA ASP A 70 8.55 4.27 10.70
C ASP A 70 9.78 4.68 9.85
N LEU A 71 9.51 5.20 8.65
CA LEU A 71 10.51 5.77 7.74
C LEU A 71 10.63 7.28 7.88
N ASP A 72 9.65 7.89 8.52
CA ASP A 72 9.60 9.29 8.87
C ASP A 72 8.79 9.44 10.16
N GLU A 73 9.03 10.50 10.93
CA GLU A 73 8.37 10.73 12.22
C GLU A 73 7.23 11.75 12.09
N PRO A 74 6.06 11.52 12.72
CA PRO A 74 5.00 12.53 12.73
C PRO A 74 5.45 13.77 13.51
N THR A 75 5.02 14.96 13.09
CA THR A 75 5.27 16.21 13.84
C THR A 75 4.40 16.26 15.10
N SER A 76 3.18 15.73 15.01
CA SER A 76 2.28 15.51 16.15
C SER A 76 1.34 14.34 15.87
N GLY A 77 0.66 13.86 16.90
CA GLY A 77 -0.19 12.67 16.83
C GLY A 77 0.59 11.38 17.06
N THR A 78 -0.09 10.24 16.93
CA THR A 78 0.49 8.93 17.22
C THR A 78 0.19 7.92 16.12
N VAL A 79 1.15 7.03 15.89
CA VAL A 79 1.02 5.89 14.97
C VAL A 79 1.37 4.63 15.73
N SER A 80 0.46 3.66 15.70
CA SER A 80 0.68 2.33 16.25
C SER A 80 0.36 1.23 15.23
N VAL A 81 1.09 0.13 15.32
CA VAL A 81 0.99 -1.04 14.45
C VAL A 81 0.93 -2.26 15.35
N PHE A 82 -0.11 -3.08 15.22
CA PHE A 82 -0.39 -4.23 16.10
C PHE A 82 -0.27 -3.92 17.61
N GLY A 83 -0.79 -2.76 18.03
CA GLY A 83 -0.74 -2.30 19.42
C GLY A 83 0.65 -1.85 19.91
N LYS A 84 1.66 -1.81 19.04
CA LYS A 84 3.03 -1.33 19.33
C LYS A 84 3.27 0.02 18.67
N THR A 85 4.30 0.74 19.09
CA THR A 85 4.75 1.94 18.35
C THR A 85 5.24 1.53 16.96
N ALA A 86 5.09 2.40 15.95
CA ALA A 86 5.60 2.14 14.60
C ALA A 86 7.09 1.73 14.61
N ARG A 87 7.90 2.38 15.45
CA ARG A 87 9.32 2.05 15.66
C ARG A 87 9.55 0.63 16.17
N GLN A 88 8.74 0.17 17.13
CA GLN A 88 8.89 -1.20 17.64
C GLN A 88 8.44 -2.22 16.59
N ALA A 89 7.34 -1.96 15.88
CA ALA A 89 6.89 -2.81 14.78
C ALA A 89 7.94 -2.94 13.66
N ARG A 90 8.71 -1.87 13.38
CA ARG A 90 9.84 -1.90 12.46
C ARG A 90 10.97 -2.80 12.95
N ILE A 91 11.35 -2.67 14.23
CA ILE A 91 12.42 -3.48 14.84
C ILE A 91 12.03 -4.96 14.84
N ASP A 92 10.76 -5.24 15.13
CA ASP A 92 10.20 -6.58 15.13
C ASP A 92 9.91 -7.10 13.70
N GLN A 93 10.08 -6.24 12.69
CA GLN A 93 9.88 -6.53 11.27
C GLN A 93 8.47 -7.10 10.98
N GLU A 94 7.43 -6.50 11.56
CA GLU A 94 6.05 -7.01 11.47
C GLU A 94 5.34 -6.69 10.14
N TYR A 95 6.00 -5.96 9.24
CA TYR A 95 5.44 -5.53 7.96
C TYR A 95 6.42 -5.64 6.79
N GLY A 96 5.88 -5.92 5.61
CA GLY A 96 6.59 -5.81 4.33
C GLY A 96 6.25 -4.50 3.65
N ILE A 97 7.21 -3.91 2.93
CA ILE A 97 7.01 -2.67 2.18
C ILE A 97 7.43 -2.80 0.71
N ALA A 98 6.56 -2.37 -0.20
CA ALA A 98 6.84 -2.19 -1.62
C ALA A 98 6.71 -0.70 -1.97
N PHE A 99 7.80 -0.11 -2.49
CA PHE A 99 7.86 1.31 -2.79
C PHE A 99 7.60 1.59 -4.28
N GLN A 100 7.24 2.84 -4.59
CA GLN A 100 7.04 3.33 -5.96
C GLN A 100 8.32 3.22 -6.82
N SER A 101 9.49 3.36 -6.19
CA SER A 101 10.78 2.94 -6.77
C SER A 101 11.12 1.56 -6.23
N ALA A 102 11.45 0.61 -7.09
CA ALA A 102 11.68 -0.78 -6.70
C ALA A 102 12.75 -0.94 -5.60
N GLY A 103 13.68 0.01 -5.48
CA GLY A 103 14.66 0.05 -4.39
C GLY A 103 15.45 -1.26 -4.26
N LEU A 104 15.74 -1.91 -5.39
CA LEU A 104 16.53 -3.14 -5.42
C LEU A 104 18.01 -2.78 -5.19
N LEU A 105 18.73 -3.67 -4.51
CA LEU A 105 20.17 -3.53 -4.30
C LEU A 105 20.88 -3.90 -5.62
N PRO A 106 21.54 -2.94 -6.29
CA PRO A 106 22.07 -3.15 -7.64
C PRO A 106 23.22 -4.16 -7.69
N TRP A 107 23.93 -4.34 -6.58
CA TRP A 107 25.03 -5.31 -6.42
C TRP A 107 24.56 -6.72 -6.03
N ARG A 108 23.25 -6.97 -5.92
CA ARG A 108 22.69 -8.29 -5.63
C ARG A 108 21.87 -8.78 -6.81
N SER A 109 21.86 -10.10 -7.03
CA SER A 109 20.96 -10.71 -8.00
C SER A 109 19.49 -10.54 -7.60
N VAL A 110 18.58 -10.82 -8.51
CA VAL A 110 17.14 -10.85 -8.25
C VAL A 110 16.81 -11.78 -7.10
N ALA A 111 17.31 -13.02 -7.15
CA ALA A 111 17.12 -14.01 -6.10
C ALA A 111 17.66 -13.49 -4.76
N ALA A 112 18.87 -12.91 -4.74
CA ALA A 112 19.50 -12.39 -3.53
C ALA A 112 18.83 -11.11 -2.98
N ASN A 113 18.05 -10.39 -3.80
CA ASN A 113 17.19 -9.30 -3.36
C ASN A 113 15.94 -9.84 -2.64
N ILE A 114 15.31 -10.89 -3.18
CA ILE A 114 14.14 -11.55 -2.58
C ILE A 114 14.53 -12.32 -1.31
N GLU A 115 15.73 -12.90 -1.29
CA GLU A 115 16.28 -13.68 -0.17
C GLU A 115 16.65 -12.80 1.03
N LEU A 116 17.00 -11.53 0.80
CA LEU A 116 17.54 -10.64 1.82
C LEU A 116 16.70 -10.60 3.11
N PRO A 117 15.38 -10.37 3.08
CA PRO A 117 14.56 -10.33 4.29
C PRO A 117 14.63 -11.67 5.07
N LEU A 118 14.49 -12.80 4.37
CA LEU A 118 14.58 -14.15 4.95
C LEU A 118 15.88 -14.39 5.72
N THR A 119 17.01 -13.93 5.16
CA THR A 119 18.32 -14.06 5.82
C THR A 119 18.43 -13.22 7.09
N LEU A 120 17.80 -12.04 7.14
CA LEU A 120 17.77 -11.18 8.32
C LEU A 120 16.93 -11.81 9.43
N HIS A 121 15.87 -12.53 9.06
CA HIS A 121 15.04 -13.32 9.98
C HIS A 121 15.61 -14.71 10.31
N ARG A 122 16.84 -15.01 9.88
CA ARG A 122 17.56 -16.25 10.20
C ARG A 122 16.84 -17.52 9.75
N PHE A 123 16.11 -17.46 8.63
CA PHE A 123 15.54 -18.64 7.98
C PHE A 123 16.64 -19.64 7.60
N GLY A 124 16.30 -20.93 7.56
CA GLY A 124 17.23 -21.97 7.14
C GLY A 124 17.55 -21.88 5.65
N ALA A 125 18.79 -22.17 5.24
CA ALA A 125 19.22 -22.01 3.83
C ALA A 125 18.32 -22.73 2.81
N ARG A 126 17.82 -23.93 3.15
CA ARG A 126 16.88 -24.67 2.30
C ARG A 126 15.54 -23.96 2.18
N GLU A 127 15.00 -23.50 3.31
CA GLU A 127 13.73 -22.77 3.36
C GLU A 127 13.82 -21.45 2.59
N CYS A 128 14.93 -20.71 2.71
CA CYS A 128 15.19 -19.52 1.91
C CYS A 128 15.12 -19.84 0.41
N LYS A 129 15.82 -20.89 -0.04
CA LYS A 129 15.87 -21.28 -1.45
C LYS A 129 14.48 -21.65 -1.99
N ASP A 130 13.74 -22.46 -1.24
CA ASP A 130 12.39 -22.91 -1.63
C ASP A 130 11.43 -21.71 -1.70
N ARG A 131 11.49 -20.80 -0.72
CA ARG A 131 10.66 -19.58 -0.68
C ARG A 131 11.01 -18.59 -1.80
N VAL A 132 12.29 -18.42 -2.12
CA VAL A 132 12.72 -17.54 -3.23
C VAL A 132 12.23 -18.11 -4.57
N ALA A 133 12.31 -19.43 -4.77
CA ALA A 133 11.81 -20.07 -6.00
C ALA A 133 10.29 -19.90 -6.16
N GLU A 134 9.53 -20.07 -5.07
CA GLU A 134 8.08 -19.82 -5.04
C GLU A 134 7.75 -18.37 -5.44
N LEU A 135 8.45 -17.39 -4.86
CA LEU A 135 8.21 -15.97 -5.13
C LEU A 135 8.60 -15.56 -6.55
N LEU A 136 9.69 -16.12 -7.08
CA LEU A 136 10.08 -15.92 -8.48
C LEU A 136 9.02 -16.47 -9.44
N ALA A 137 8.43 -17.64 -9.15
CA ALA A 137 7.36 -18.21 -9.95
C ALA A 137 6.08 -17.35 -9.87
N LEU A 138 5.72 -16.89 -8.67
CA LEU A 138 4.57 -16.02 -8.41
C LEU A 138 4.63 -14.77 -9.30
N VAL A 139 5.78 -14.11 -9.33
CA VAL A 139 5.96 -12.88 -10.13
C VAL A 139 6.37 -13.14 -11.58
N GLY A 140 6.42 -14.41 -12.02
CA GLY A 140 6.75 -14.78 -13.40
C GLY A 140 8.17 -14.40 -13.82
N LEU A 141 9.15 -14.59 -12.93
CA LEU A 141 10.57 -14.27 -13.12
C LEU A 141 11.51 -15.45 -12.80
N SER A 142 11.02 -16.69 -12.87
CA SER A 142 11.81 -17.91 -12.57
C SER A 142 13.16 -17.95 -13.30
N ASP A 143 13.22 -17.53 -14.56
CA ASP A 143 14.44 -17.55 -15.38
C ASP A 143 15.38 -16.36 -15.14
N PHE A 144 15.00 -15.42 -14.27
CA PHE A 144 15.72 -14.17 -14.02
C PHE A 144 16.40 -14.11 -12.65
N GLY A 145 16.34 -15.19 -11.86
CA GLY A 145 16.89 -15.23 -10.50
C GLY A 145 18.36 -14.80 -10.39
N ASP A 146 19.19 -15.17 -11.36
CA ASP A 146 20.62 -14.85 -11.39
C ASP A 146 20.97 -13.50 -12.04
N LYS A 147 19.97 -12.79 -12.58
CA LYS A 147 20.18 -11.47 -13.19
C LYS A 147 20.33 -10.40 -12.12
N PHE A 148 20.93 -9.27 -12.50
CA PHE A 148 21.04 -8.07 -11.67
C PHE A 148 19.96 -7.03 -12.05
N PRO A 149 19.56 -6.13 -11.13
CA PRO A 149 18.49 -5.15 -11.38
C PRO A 149 18.66 -4.32 -12.65
N GLU A 150 19.88 -3.95 -13.02
CA GLU A 150 20.19 -3.17 -14.22
C GLU A 150 19.86 -3.92 -15.53
N GLN A 151 19.74 -5.25 -15.47
CA GLN A 151 19.39 -6.11 -16.60
C GLN A 151 17.88 -6.30 -16.74
N LEU A 152 17.08 -5.70 -15.85
CA LEU A 152 15.63 -5.84 -15.79
C LEU A 152 14.92 -4.57 -16.27
N SER A 153 13.77 -4.73 -16.91
CA SER A 153 12.87 -3.61 -17.17
C SER A 153 12.27 -3.06 -15.86
N GLY A 154 11.78 -1.81 -15.86
CA GLY A 154 11.19 -1.20 -14.67
C GLY A 154 10.03 -2.02 -14.08
N GLY A 155 9.17 -2.61 -14.92
CA GLY A 155 8.08 -3.49 -14.49
C GLY A 155 8.58 -4.81 -13.90
N MET A 156 9.68 -5.37 -14.41
CA MET A 156 10.33 -6.54 -13.81
C MET A 156 10.92 -6.18 -12.44
N GLN A 157 11.59 -5.03 -12.31
CA GLN A 157 12.13 -4.58 -11.02
C GLN A 157 11.02 -4.38 -9.98
N GLN A 158 9.87 -3.81 -10.37
CA GLN A 158 8.72 -3.66 -9.48
C GLN A 158 8.17 -5.01 -9.00
N ARG A 159 8.04 -5.97 -9.92
CA ARG A 159 7.67 -7.34 -9.58
C ARG A 159 8.62 -7.98 -8.54
N VAL A 160 9.92 -7.77 -8.68
CA VAL A 160 10.90 -8.23 -7.67
C VAL A 160 10.72 -7.51 -6.32
N ALA A 161 10.40 -6.21 -6.32
CA ALA A 161 10.14 -5.46 -5.09
C ALA A 161 8.89 -5.99 -4.35
N ILE A 162 7.83 -6.32 -5.09
CA ILE A 162 6.63 -6.97 -4.54
C ILE A 162 6.99 -8.34 -3.95
N ALA A 163 7.69 -9.20 -4.69
CA ALA A 163 8.16 -10.50 -4.20
C ALA A 163 8.97 -10.37 -2.90
N ARG A 164 9.90 -9.42 -2.84
CA ARG A 164 10.70 -9.13 -1.65
C ARG A 164 9.84 -8.72 -0.46
N SER A 165 8.81 -7.89 -0.67
CA SER A 165 7.89 -7.48 0.41
C SER A 165 7.05 -8.63 0.97
N LEU A 166 6.82 -9.68 0.17
CA LEU A 166 6.04 -10.86 0.54
C LEU A 166 6.90 -11.99 1.11
N ALA A 167 8.24 -11.82 1.15
CA ALA A 167 9.17 -12.90 1.42
C ALA A 167 8.89 -13.59 2.76
N GLU A 168 8.79 -12.80 3.83
CA GLU A 168 8.61 -13.24 5.21
C GLU A 168 7.16 -13.55 5.59
N LYS A 169 6.21 -13.48 4.65
CA LYS A 169 4.76 -13.60 4.93
C LYS A 169 4.32 -12.61 6.03
N PRO A 170 4.56 -11.30 5.83
CA PRO A 170 4.30 -10.30 6.87
C PRO A 170 2.81 -10.20 7.19
N ARG A 171 2.49 -9.80 8.43
CA ARG A 171 1.10 -9.61 8.90
C ARG A 171 0.49 -8.31 8.37
N LEU A 172 1.32 -7.36 7.95
CA LEU A 172 0.94 -6.09 7.34
C LEU A 172 1.75 -5.85 6.07
N LEU A 173 1.09 -5.43 4.99
CA LEU A 173 1.73 -5.01 3.75
C LEU A 173 1.48 -3.52 3.52
N LEU A 174 2.57 -2.79 3.30
CA LEU A 174 2.56 -1.37 2.94
C LEU A 174 2.99 -1.25 1.49
N MET A 175 2.11 -0.75 0.62
CA MET A 175 2.37 -0.71 -0.81
C MET A 175 2.16 0.69 -1.39
N ASP A 176 3.21 1.30 -1.92
CA ASP A 176 3.21 2.64 -2.50
C ASP A 176 3.28 2.58 -4.03
N GLU A 177 2.13 2.59 -4.70
CA GLU A 177 1.99 2.46 -6.16
C GLU A 177 2.78 1.28 -6.79
N PRO A 178 2.69 0.05 -6.25
CA PRO A 178 3.56 -1.07 -6.66
C PRO A 178 3.34 -1.52 -8.11
N PHE A 179 2.15 -1.25 -8.69
CA PHE A 179 1.78 -1.71 -10.03
C PHE A 179 1.91 -0.63 -11.12
N GLY A 180 2.41 0.57 -10.78
CA GLY A 180 2.48 1.71 -11.69
C GLY A 180 3.39 1.51 -12.91
N ALA A 181 4.39 0.63 -12.82
CA ALA A 181 5.33 0.34 -13.92
C ALA A 181 5.02 -0.96 -14.69
N LEU A 182 3.90 -1.64 -14.38
CA LEU A 182 3.51 -2.90 -15.02
C LEU A 182 2.60 -2.61 -16.24
N ASP A 183 2.64 -3.49 -17.23
CA ASP A 183 1.63 -3.54 -18.29
C ASP A 183 0.28 -4.06 -17.74
N GLU A 184 -0.80 -3.87 -18.50
CA GLU A 184 -2.17 -4.18 -18.05
C GLU A 184 -2.36 -5.64 -17.62
N MET A 185 -1.98 -6.59 -18.49
CA MET A 185 -2.19 -8.01 -18.22
C MET A 185 -1.38 -8.48 -17.01
N THR A 186 -0.11 -8.06 -16.92
CA THR A 186 0.72 -8.38 -15.76
C THR A 186 0.18 -7.75 -14.48
N ARG A 187 -0.34 -6.52 -14.56
CA ARG A 187 -0.94 -5.81 -13.42
C ARG A 187 -2.19 -6.54 -12.92
N GLU A 188 -3.12 -6.91 -13.79
CA GLU A 188 -4.34 -7.63 -13.39
C GLU A 188 -4.02 -8.97 -12.73
N ARG A 189 -3.07 -9.74 -13.30
CA ARG A 189 -2.60 -10.99 -12.71
C ARG A 189 -2.01 -10.76 -11.30
N MET A 190 -1.12 -9.76 -11.16
CA MET A 190 -0.49 -9.47 -9.87
C MET A 190 -1.50 -8.96 -8.82
N GLN A 191 -2.52 -8.22 -9.24
CA GLN A 191 -3.63 -7.82 -8.37
C GLN A 191 -4.40 -9.04 -7.86
N SER A 192 -4.75 -9.98 -8.73
CA SER A 192 -5.45 -11.21 -8.36
C SER A 192 -4.61 -12.07 -7.40
N GLU A 193 -3.32 -12.23 -7.69
CA GLU A 193 -2.39 -12.95 -6.80
C GLU A 193 -2.27 -12.25 -5.43
N LEU A 194 -2.16 -10.92 -5.41
CA LEU A 194 -2.09 -10.18 -4.15
C LEU A 194 -3.34 -10.41 -3.29
N VAL A 195 -4.53 -10.30 -3.87
CA VAL A 195 -5.79 -10.56 -3.17
C VAL A 195 -5.85 -11.98 -2.63
N ARG A 196 -5.46 -12.97 -3.45
CA ARG A 196 -5.40 -14.36 -3.04
C ARG A 196 -4.46 -14.56 -1.85
N ILE A 197 -3.23 -14.05 -1.91
CA ILE A 197 -2.26 -14.17 -0.82
C ILE A 197 -2.77 -13.52 0.46
N CYS A 198 -3.36 -12.32 0.38
CA CYS A 198 -3.88 -11.63 1.55
C CYS A 198 -5.05 -12.40 2.18
N THR A 199 -5.92 -12.99 1.35
CA THR A 199 -7.02 -13.84 1.80
C THR A 199 -6.52 -15.11 2.47
N GLU A 200 -5.52 -15.79 1.90
CA GLU A 200 -4.93 -17.01 2.46
C GLU A 200 -4.14 -16.76 3.76
N THR A 201 -3.48 -15.60 3.88
CA THR A 201 -2.60 -15.27 5.03
C THR A 201 -3.29 -14.46 6.12
N GLY A 202 -4.42 -13.81 5.83
CA GLY A 202 -5.05 -12.83 6.71
C GLY A 202 -4.21 -11.57 6.92
N ALA A 203 -3.28 -11.26 6.01
CA ALA A 203 -2.45 -10.06 6.09
C ALA A 203 -3.31 -8.81 5.87
N ALA A 204 -3.12 -7.78 6.71
CA ALA A 204 -3.69 -6.46 6.48
C ALA A 204 -2.89 -5.73 5.38
N VAL A 205 -3.54 -4.89 4.59
CA VAL A 205 -2.88 -4.14 3.51
C VAL A 205 -3.24 -2.66 3.56
N VAL A 206 -2.22 -1.81 3.52
CA VAL A 206 -2.37 -0.38 3.21
C VAL A 206 -1.77 -0.11 1.85
N PHE A 207 -2.63 0.17 0.89
CA PHE A 207 -2.29 0.29 -0.52
C PHE A 207 -2.46 1.74 -0.98
N VAL A 208 -1.47 2.31 -1.65
CA VAL A 208 -1.55 3.66 -2.22
C VAL A 208 -1.63 3.53 -3.73
N THR A 209 -2.64 4.16 -4.32
CA THR A 209 -2.78 4.25 -5.77
C THR A 209 -3.43 5.56 -6.22
N HIS A 210 -3.25 5.89 -7.49
CA HIS A 210 -4.00 6.91 -8.21
C HIS A 210 -5.10 6.31 -9.12
N SER A 211 -5.17 4.98 -9.25
CA SER A 211 -6.15 4.28 -10.08
C SER A 211 -7.40 3.93 -9.25
N ILE A 212 -8.55 4.50 -9.65
CA ILE A 212 -9.84 4.19 -9.02
C ILE A 212 -10.24 2.72 -9.22
N PRO A 213 -10.18 2.15 -10.45
CA PRO A 213 -10.52 0.74 -10.66
C PRO A 213 -9.70 -0.21 -9.78
N GLU A 214 -8.42 0.05 -9.63
CA GLU A 214 -7.52 -0.74 -8.80
C GLU A 214 -7.90 -0.67 -7.31
N ALA A 215 -8.14 0.55 -6.80
CA ALA A 215 -8.57 0.74 -5.41
C ALA A 215 -9.87 -0.02 -5.11
N VAL A 216 -10.84 0.03 -6.04
CA VAL A 216 -12.13 -0.67 -5.90
C VAL A 216 -11.97 -2.18 -6.01
N PHE A 217 -11.13 -2.67 -6.92
CA PHE A 217 -10.93 -4.11 -7.11
C PHE A 217 -10.27 -4.76 -5.89
N LEU A 218 -9.26 -4.11 -5.31
CA LEU A 218 -8.45 -4.68 -4.25
C LEU A 218 -9.03 -4.51 -2.84
N SER A 219 -9.74 -3.41 -2.59
CA SER A 219 -9.96 -2.95 -1.21
C SER A 219 -11.32 -3.26 -0.65
N ASP A 220 -11.39 -3.43 0.66
CA ASP A 220 -12.64 -3.43 1.45
C ASP A 220 -13.09 -2.00 1.75
N ARG A 221 -12.11 -1.09 1.89
CA ARG A 221 -12.36 0.35 2.05
C ARG A 221 -11.40 1.18 1.21
N VAL A 222 -11.95 2.23 0.60
CA VAL A 222 -11.19 3.25 -0.12
C VAL A 222 -11.27 4.56 0.65
N VAL A 223 -10.12 5.05 1.10
CA VAL A 223 -9.95 6.29 1.85
C VAL A 223 -9.53 7.38 0.88
N VAL A 224 -10.36 8.41 0.77
CA VAL A 224 -10.16 9.54 -0.14
C VAL A 224 -9.46 10.66 0.59
N MET A 225 -8.28 11.08 0.10
CA MET A 225 -7.49 12.16 0.66
C MET A 225 -7.66 13.48 -0.11
N SER A 226 -7.78 14.59 0.61
CA SER A 226 -7.80 15.94 0.03
C SER A 226 -6.39 16.42 -0.33
N PRO A 227 -6.23 17.27 -1.36
CA PRO A 227 -4.95 17.91 -1.65
C PRO A 227 -4.62 19.01 -0.62
N ARG A 228 -3.35 19.06 -0.20
CA ARG A 228 -2.65 20.16 0.50
C ARG A 228 -3.52 21.11 1.36
N PRO A 229 -3.56 20.93 2.70
CA PRO A 229 -2.93 19.83 3.45
C PRO A 229 -3.65 18.49 3.20
N GLY A 230 -2.90 17.40 3.31
CA GLY A 230 -3.45 16.04 3.23
C GLY A 230 -4.37 15.77 4.41
N ARG A 231 -5.66 15.57 4.14
CA ARG A 231 -6.67 15.18 5.13
C ARG A 231 -7.52 14.04 4.58
N ILE A 232 -8.10 13.23 5.46
CA ILE A 232 -9.09 12.23 5.03
C ILE A 232 -10.41 12.96 4.80
N ARG A 233 -10.86 12.97 3.55
CA ARG A 233 -12.11 13.61 3.12
C ARG A 233 -13.31 12.69 3.32
N GLY A 234 -13.11 11.40 3.10
CA GLY A 234 -14.18 10.41 3.16
C GLY A 234 -13.64 9.00 3.05
N ILE A 235 -14.45 8.05 3.46
CA ILE A 235 -14.16 6.62 3.39
C ILE A 235 -15.33 5.96 2.69
N VAL A 236 -15.05 5.26 1.60
CA VAL A 236 -16.02 4.51 0.82
C VAL A 236 -15.83 3.03 1.11
N SER A 237 -16.84 2.40 1.71
CA SER A 237 -16.86 0.94 1.86
C SER A 237 -17.16 0.28 0.51
N VAL A 238 -16.31 -0.67 0.15
CA VAL A 238 -16.39 -1.43 -1.10
C VAL A 238 -16.75 -2.87 -0.75
N SER A 239 -18.03 -3.20 -0.81
CA SER A 239 -18.55 -4.53 -0.49
C SER A 239 -18.83 -5.29 -1.78
N LEU A 240 -17.78 -5.88 -2.36
CA LEU A 240 -17.88 -6.67 -3.60
C LEU A 240 -18.05 -8.19 -3.35
N GLY A 241 -18.01 -8.61 -2.08
CA GLY A 241 -18.04 -10.02 -1.67
C GLY A 241 -16.63 -10.62 -1.60
N ASP A 242 -16.52 -11.82 -1.04
CA ASP A 242 -15.24 -12.48 -0.77
C ASP A 242 -14.59 -13.04 -2.05
N ASP A 243 -15.38 -13.28 -3.10
CA ASP A 243 -14.90 -13.79 -4.38
C ASP A 243 -14.47 -12.65 -5.31
N ARG A 244 -13.22 -12.20 -5.14
CA ARG A 244 -12.57 -11.16 -5.96
C ARG A 244 -11.82 -11.75 -7.17
N GLY A 245 -12.48 -12.66 -7.89
CA GLY A 245 -11.97 -13.26 -9.13
C GLY A 245 -12.07 -12.33 -10.35
N GLU A 246 -11.57 -12.80 -11.51
CA GLU A 246 -11.58 -12.02 -12.76
C GLU A 246 -12.98 -11.55 -13.18
N LEU A 247 -14.00 -12.38 -12.95
CA LEU A 247 -15.41 -12.08 -13.25
C LEU A 247 -15.93 -10.83 -12.52
N LEU A 248 -15.32 -10.46 -11.39
CA LEU A 248 -15.73 -9.28 -10.63
C LEU A 248 -15.51 -7.99 -11.43
N ARG A 249 -14.49 -7.94 -12.32
CA ARG A 249 -14.21 -6.75 -13.15
C ARG A 249 -15.32 -6.49 -14.18
N GLU A 250 -16.11 -7.50 -14.51
CA GLU A 250 -17.24 -7.41 -15.44
C GLU A 250 -18.57 -7.19 -14.70
N ASP A 251 -18.58 -7.27 -13.37
CA ASP A 251 -19.79 -7.15 -12.57
C ASP A 251 -20.24 -5.68 -12.44
N SER A 252 -21.55 -5.46 -12.61
CA SER A 252 -22.23 -4.20 -12.30
C SER A 252 -21.84 -3.56 -10.96
N ARG A 253 -21.61 -4.37 -9.93
CA ARG A 253 -21.22 -3.92 -8.57
C ARG A 253 -19.87 -3.21 -8.57
N PHE A 254 -18.93 -3.69 -9.38
CA PHE A 254 -17.63 -3.06 -9.54
C PHE A 254 -17.75 -1.66 -10.16
N PHE A 255 -18.54 -1.52 -11.23
CA PHE A 255 -18.80 -0.22 -11.85
C PHE A 255 -19.49 0.76 -10.89
N ALA A 256 -20.41 0.28 -10.04
CA ALA A 256 -21.03 1.09 -9.00
C ALA A 256 -19.99 1.59 -7.97
N GLY A 257 -19.09 0.71 -7.52
CA GLY A 257 -17.98 1.07 -6.62
C GLY A 257 -17.04 2.12 -7.24
N VAL A 258 -16.67 1.95 -8.51
CA VAL A 258 -15.86 2.93 -9.26
C VAL A 258 -16.54 4.28 -9.34
N THR A 259 -17.85 4.30 -9.58
CA THR A 259 -18.65 5.53 -9.63
C THR A 259 -18.66 6.22 -8.27
N ALA A 260 -18.94 5.50 -7.19
CA ALA A 260 -18.98 6.04 -5.84
C ALA A 260 -17.63 6.65 -5.40
N VAL A 261 -16.51 5.97 -5.67
CA VAL A 261 -15.17 6.49 -5.36
C VAL A 261 -14.84 7.72 -6.20
N ARG A 262 -15.22 7.72 -7.49
CA ARG A 262 -15.04 8.88 -8.39
C ARG A 262 -15.81 10.09 -7.88
N GLU A 263 -17.06 9.92 -7.48
CA GLU A 263 -17.89 10.98 -6.91
C GLU A 263 -17.30 11.53 -5.61
N ALA A 264 -16.82 10.66 -4.72
CA ALA A 264 -16.16 11.06 -3.48
C ALA A 264 -14.87 11.87 -3.72
N LEU A 265 -14.10 11.52 -4.76
CA LEU A 265 -12.91 12.29 -5.19
C LEU A 265 -13.28 13.68 -5.74
N HIS A 266 -14.31 13.78 -6.57
CA HIS A 266 -14.79 15.05 -7.12
C HIS A 266 -15.57 15.90 -6.10
N GLY A 267 -15.96 15.31 -4.98
CA GLY A 267 -16.47 16.04 -3.84
C GLY A 267 -17.96 16.06 -3.65
N ALA A 268 -18.67 15.14 -4.29
CA ALA A 268 -19.99 14.77 -3.84
C ALA A 268 -19.87 14.09 -2.45
N PRO A 269 -20.86 14.24 -1.56
CA PRO A 269 -20.88 13.49 -0.31
C PRO A 269 -20.79 11.99 -0.63
N ALA A 270 -19.84 11.28 -0.02
CA ALA A 270 -19.66 9.85 -0.22
C ALA A 270 -20.98 9.12 0.10
N ALA A 271 -21.64 8.56 -0.91
CA ALA A 271 -22.83 7.74 -0.71
C ALA A 271 -22.45 6.55 0.18
N SER A 272 -23.12 6.39 1.33
CA SER A 272 -22.78 5.33 2.27
C SER A 272 -23.18 3.97 1.70
N ALA A 273 -22.17 3.10 1.54
CA ALA A 273 -22.25 1.68 1.17
C ALA A 273 -22.94 1.36 -0.16
N VAL A 274 -22.18 0.78 -1.09
CA VAL A 274 -22.74 0.03 -2.22
C VAL A 274 -23.36 -1.25 -1.65
N ARG A 275 -24.65 -1.22 -1.29
CA ARG A 275 -25.40 -2.44 -0.94
C ARG A 275 -25.82 -3.12 -2.24
N GLY A 276 -25.28 -4.31 -2.47
CA GLY A 276 -25.74 -5.19 -3.55
C GLY A 276 -27.24 -5.46 -3.40
N VAL A 277 -27.99 -5.27 -4.49
CA VAL A 277 -29.38 -5.75 -4.59
C VAL A 277 -29.30 -7.27 -4.69
N GLU A 278 -29.81 -7.98 -3.68
CA GLU A 278 -30.07 -9.42 -3.79
C GLU A 278 -31.09 -9.62 -4.91
N SER A 279 -30.62 -10.13 -6.05
CA SER A 279 -31.49 -10.66 -7.09
C SER A 279 -32.08 -11.99 -6.60
N ARG A 280 -33.37 -11.96 -6.25
CA ARG A 280 -34.23 -13.14 -6.12
C ARG A 280 -34.44 -13.83 -7.47
#